data_AF-A0A6N9C3R3-F1
#
_entry.id   AF-A0A6N9C3R3-F1
#
_cell.length_a   1.000
_cell.length_b   1.000
_cell.length_c   1.000
_cell.angle_alpha   90.00
_cell.angle_beta   90.00
_cell.angle_gamma   90.00
#
_symmetry.space_group_name_H-M   'P 1'
#
loop_
_entity.id
_entity.type
_entity.pdbx_description
1 polymer ?
#
loop_
_entity_poly.entity_id
_entity_poly.type
_entity_poly.pdbx_seq_one_letter_code
_entity_poly.pdbx_strand_id
1 'polypeptide(L)'
;MFKNLSPGAIGIQANIEEGLALAKSAGFEGLDLNISEANTLASEHSVDYVKNLWAEAGLKMGGWGLAVNYRGSDAEFDESLSQLPDLAKL
;
A
#
# COMPACT_ATOMS: atom_id res chain seq x y z
N MET A 1 -4.23 12.30 17.04
CA MET A 1 -3.08 11.88 16.21
C MET A 1 -3.49 10.60 15.52
N PHE A 2 -3.34 10.49 14.20
CA PHE A 2 -3.71 9.28 13.45
C PHE A 2 -2.62 8.22 13.62
N LYS A 3 -2.91 7.14 14.35
CA LYS A 3 -1.98 6.03 14.55
C LYS A 3 -2.01 5.10 13.35
N ASN A 4 -1.04 5.21 12.47
CA ASN A 4 -0.95 4.40 11.27
C ASN A 4 0.18 3.37 11.37
N LEU A 5 -0.12 2.11 11.05
CA LEU A 5 0.88 1.05 10.99
C LEU A 5 1.59 1.08 9.63
N SER A 6 2.92 1.12 9.66
CA SER A 6 3.79 0.89 8.50
C SER A 6 4.66 -0.34 8.78
N PRO A 7 4.24 -1.56 8.37
CA PRO A 7 4.94 -2.79 8.74
C PRO A 7 6.41 -2.78 8.30
N GLY A 8 6.67 -2.34 7.07
CA GLY A 8 8.03 -2.26 6.51
C GLY A 8 8.96 -1.32 7.28
N ALA A 9 8.44 -0.24 7.87
CA ALA A 9 9.23 0.71 8.66
C ALA A 9 9.79 0.09 9.96
N ILE A 10 9.19 -1.01 10.43
CA ILE A 10 9.60 -1.74 11.64
C ILE A 10 10.09 -3.17 11.33
N GLY A 11 10.38 -3.47 10.06
CA GLY A 11 10.93 -4.75 9.63
C GLY A 11 9.94 -5.92 9.65
N ILE A 12 8.63 -5.65 9.69
CA ILE A 12 7.59 -6.67 9.58
C ILE A 12 7.24 -6.84 8.10
N GLN A 13 7.33 -8.08 7.61
CA GLN A 13 6.80 -8.49 6.32
C GLN A 13 5.37 -8.99 6.52
N ALA A 14 4.43 -8.32 5.88
CA ALA A 14 3.01 -8.67 5.91
C ALA A 14 2.39 -8.27 4.57
N ASN A 15 1.52 -9.13 4.03
CA ASN A 15 0.61 -8.76 2.96
C ASN A 15 -0.51 -7.82 3.48
N ILE A 16 -1.39 -7.33 2.61
CA ILE A 16 -2.45 -6.39 2.99
C ILE A 16 -3.38 -6.98 4.06
N GLU A 17 -3.82 -8.23 3.91
CA GLU A 17 -4.73 -8.87 4.87
C GLU A 17 -4.08 -9.06 6.25
N GLU A 18 -2.84 -9.54 6.27
CA GLU A 18 -2.02 -9.70 7.47
C GLU A 18 -1.78 -8.34 8.14
N GLY A 19 -1.46 -7.31 7.35
CA GLY A 19 -1.25 -5.94 7.81
C GLY A 19 -2.51 -5.35 8.45
N LEU A 20 -3.69 -5.57 7.84
CA LEU A 20 -4.97 -5.10 8.38
C LEU A 20 -5.31 -5.80 9.70
N ALA A 21 -5.08 -7.11 9.78
CA ALA A 21 -5.26 -7.87 11.00
C ALA A 21 -4.30 -7.42 12.13
N LEU A 22 -3.03 -7.18 11.81
CA LEU A 22 -2.04 -6.64 12.74
C LEU A 22 -2.41 -5.24 13.22
N ALA A 23 -2.73 -4.32 12.31
CA ALA A 23 -3.13 -2.96 12.64
C ALA A 23 -4.35 -2.95 13.58
N LYS A 24 -5.38 -3.75 13.25
CA LYS A 24 -6.60 -3.86 14.06
C LYS A 24 -6.32 -4.43 15.45
N SER A 25 -5.57 -5.54 15.54
CA SER A 25 -5.25 -6.20 16.81
C SER A 25 -4.38 -5.35 17.74
N ALA A 26 -3.47 -4.54 17.18
CA ALA A 26 -2.61 -3.63 17.93
C ALA A 26 -3.25 -2.25 18.20
N GLY A 27 -4.50 -2.02 17.76
CA GLY A 27 -5.23 -0.78 18.02
C GLY A 27 -4.73 0.45 17.24
N PHE A 28 -4.16 0.22 16.05
CA PHE A 28 -3.93 1.27 15.07
C PHE A 28 -5.25 1.69 14.41
N GLU A 29 -5.25 2.89 13.84
CA GLU A 29 -6.38 3.48 13.11
C GLU A 29 -6.25 3.31 11.59
N GLY A 30 -5.06 2.90 11.11
CA GLY A 30 -4.79 2.73 9.70
C GLY A 30 -3.58 1.86 9.40
N LEU A 31 -3.41 1.57 8.12
CA LEU A 31 -2.34 0.77 7.56
C LEU A 31 -1.84 1.44 6.27
N ASP A 32 -0.52 1.54 6.12
CA ASP A 32 0.09 1.95 4.85
C ASP A 32 -0.26 0.98 3.71
N LEU A 33 -0.59 1.55 2.56
CA LEU A 33 -0.92 0.80 1.36
C LEU A 33 0.37 0.26 0.72
N ASN A 34 0.50 -1.06 0.64
CA ASN A 34 1.46 -1.68 -0.26
C ASN A 34 0.96 -1.54 -1.70
N ILE A 35 1.49 -0.54 -2.41
CA ILE A 35 1.01 -0.19 -3.74
C ILE A 35 1.19 -1.29 -4.78
N SER A 36 2.29 -2.03 -4.74
CA SER A 36 2.53 -3.13 -5.68
C SER A 36 1.47 -4.22 -5.53
N GLU A 37 1.17 -4.61 -4.29
CA GLU A 37 0.14 -5.59 -3.97
C GLU A 37 -1.28 -5.07 -4.29
N ALA A 38 -1.57 -3.81 -3.95
CA ALA A 38 -2.84 -3.18 -4.26
C ALA A 38 -3.10 -3.15 -5.77
N ASN A 39 -2.08 -2.90 -6.58
CA ASN A 39 -2.17 -2.92 -8.05
C ASN A 39 -2.49 -4.31 -8.58
N THR A 40 -1.86 -5.36 -8.02
CA THR A 40 -2.20 -6.76 -8.35
C THR A 40 -3.66 -7.06 -8.01
N LEU A 41 -4.10 -6.77 -6.77
CA LEU A 41 -5.47 -7.03 -6.34
C LEU A 41 -6.51 -6.24 -7.15
N ALA A 42 -6.21 -4.99 -7.49
CA ALA A 42 -7.11 -4.18 -8.29
C ALA A 42 -7.21 -4.66 -9.74
N SER A 43 -6.12 -5.22 -10.29
CA SER A 43 -6.11 -5.83 -11.62
C SER A 43 -6.88 -7.14 -11.67
N GLU A 44 -6.80 -7.94 -10.60
CA GLU A 44 -7.52 -9.22 -10.47
C GLU A 44 -9.00 -9.05 -10.12
N HIS A 45 -9.32 -8.00 -9.37
CA HIS A 45 -10.67 -7.70 -8.88
C HIS A 45 -11.15 -6.33 -9.34
N SER A 46 -10.82 -5.28 -8.57
CA SER A 46 -11.14 -3.88 -8.87
C SER A 46 -10.50 -2.97 -7.83
N VAL A 47 -10.43 -1.67 -8.13
CA VAL A 47 -10.05 -0.64 -7.14
C VAL A 47 -10.99 -0.65 -5.93
N ASP A 48 -12.29 -0.84 -6.16
CA ASP A 48 -13.28 -0.87 -5.08
C ASP A 48 -13.10 -2.09 -4.16
N TYR A 49 -12.64 -3.21 -4.70
CA TYR A 49 -12.27 -4.38 -3.88
C TYR A 49 -11.17 -4.00 -2.87
N VAL A 50 -10.11 -3.32 -3.31
CA VAL A 50 -9.03 -2.89 -2.41
C VAL A 50 -9.55 -1.90 -1.35
N LYS A 51 -10.39 -0.95 -1.73
CA LYS A 51 -11.02 -0.01 -0.77
C LYS A 51 -11.89 -0.72 0.27
N ASN A 52 -12.61 -1.76 -0.15
CA ASN A 52 -13.48 -2.53 0.74
C ASN A 52 -12.69 -3.30 1.80
N LEU A 53 -11.47 -3.77 1.51
CA LEU A 53 -10.62 -4.43 2.52
C LEU A 53 -10.38 -3.53 3.74
N TRP A 54 -10.12 -2.24 3.52
CA TRP A 54 -9.96 -1.27 4.62
C TRP A 54 -11.29 -0.98 5.32
N ALA A 55 -12.37 -0.81 4.55
CA ALA A 55 -13.70 -0.54 5.10
C ALA A 55 -14.17 -1.69 6.02
N GLU A 56 -14.00 -2.94 5.59
CA GLU A 56 -14.34 -4.15 6.35
C GLU A 56 -13.46 -4.32 7.59
N ALA A 57 -12.17 -3.96 7.50
CA ALA A 57 -11.28 -3.95 8.66
C ALA A 57 -11.64 -2.87 9.69
N GLY A 58 -12.36 -1.82 9.28
CA GLY A 58 -12.66 -0.63 10.08
C GLY A 58 -11.45 0.28 10.24
N LEU A 59 -10.53 0.28 9.27
CA LEU A 59 -9.29 1.03 9.28
C LEU A 59 -9.27 2.08 8.16
N LYS A 60 -8.44 3.11 8.32
CA LYS A 60 -8.19 4.11 7.27
C LYS A 60 -6.97 3.74 6.46
N MET A 61 -7.01 4.03 5.17
CA MET A 61 -5.85 3.87 4.30
C MET A 61 -4.79 4.91 4.65
N GLY A 62 -3.58 4.44 4.90
CA GLY A 62 -2.41 5.25 5.24
C GLY A 62 -1.75 5.83 3.99
N GLY A 63 -0.45 6.09 4.11
CA GLY A 63 0.36 6.48 2.97
C GLY A 63 0.80 5.27 2.16
N TRP A 64 1.63 5.53 1.16
CA TRP A 64 2.37 4.51 0.43
C TRP A 64 3.80 4.99 0.16
N GLY A 65 4.70 4.07 -0.14
CA GLY A 65 6.04 4.42 -0.58
C GLY A 65 6.02 5.06 -1.98
N LEU A 66 6.98 5.95 -2.26
CA LEU A 66 7.19 6.43 -3.62
C LEU A 66 7.68 5.28 -4.49
N ALA A 67 6.88 4.86 -5.46
CA ALA A 67 7.17 3.74 -6.37
C ALA A 67 8.18 4.10 -7.49
N VAL A 68 8.76 5.30 -7.47
CA VAL A 68 9.73 5.77 -8.47
C VAL A 68 11.14 5.65 -7.92
N ASN A 69 12.02 4.97 -8.65
CA ASN A 69 13.42 4.81 -8.29
C ASN A 69 14.25 6.05 -8.67
N TYR A 70 14.04 7.16 -7.96
CA TYR A 70 14.77 8.42 -8.17
C TYR A 70 16.26 8.37 -7.75
N ARG A 71 16.72 7.24 -7.19
CA ARG A 71 18.10 7.04 -6.75
C ARG A 71 18.88 6.09 -7.67
N GLY A 72 18.21 5.49 -8.65
CA GLY A 72 18.81 4.63 -9.65
C GLY A 72 19.47 5.40 -10.79
N SER A 73 19.90 4.67 -11.80
CA SER A 73 20.27 5.22 -13.11
C SER A 73 19.08 5.86 -13.81
N ASP A 74 19.35 6.70 -14.81
CA ASP A 74 18.30 7.33 -15.63
C ASP A 74 17.36 6.28 -16.25
N ALA A 75 17.89 5.13 -16.69
CA ALA A 75 17.09 4.05 -17.24
C ALA A 75 16.12 3.43 -16.21
N GLU A 76 16.59 3.18 -14.98
CA GLU A 76 15.74 2.65 -13.89
C GLU A 76 14.72 3.69 -13.41
N PHE A 77 15.09 4.97 -13.42
CA PHE A 77 14.18 6.07 -13.13
C PHE A 77 13.07 6.14 -14.17
N ASP A 78 13.40 6.18 -15.46
CA ASP A 78 12.42 6.26 -16.55
C ASP A 78 11.48 5.04 -16.57
N GLU A 79 12.03 3.84 -16.35
CA GLU A 79 11.25 2.61 -16.26
C GLU A 79 10.25 2.67 -15.10
N SER A 80 10.70 2.98 -13.88
CA SER A 80 9.82 3.06 -12.72
C SER A 80 8.82 4.22 -12.79
N LEU A 81 9.21 5.36 -13.38
CA LEU A 81 8.32 6.49 -13.62
C LEU A 81 7.20 6.13 -14.61
N SER A 82 7.49 5.31 -15.63
CA SER A 82 6.50 4.88 -16.62
C SER A 82 5.37 4.03 -16.02
N GLN A 83 5.61 3.37 -14.87
CA GLN A 83 4.62 2.56 -14.15
C GLN A 83 3.71 3.39 -13.25
N LEU A 84 4.17 4.58 -12.81
CA LEU A 84 3.45 5.43 -11.86
C LEU A 84 2.01 5.80 -12.28
N PRO A 85 1.70 6.11 -13.56
CA PRO A 85 0.33 6.46 -13.95
C PRO A 85 -0.70 5.37 -13.70
N ASP A 86 -0.31 4.10 -13.75
CA ASP A 86 -1.22 2.99 -13.46
C ASP A 86 -1.41 2.82 -11.95
N LEU A 87 -0.32 2.94 -11.18
CA LEU A 87 -0.39 2.91 -9.72
C LEU A 87 -1.22 4.07 -9.16
N ALA A 88 -1.15 5.27 -9.77
CA ALA A 88 -1.85 6.47 -9.34
C ALA A 88 -3.38 6.47 -9.57
N LYS A 89 -3.92 5.44 -10.23
CA LYS A 89 -5.38 5.28 -10.44
C LYS A 89 -6.07 4.55 -9.28
N LEU A 90 -5.32 4.00 -8.34
CA LEU A 90 -5.80 3.21 -7.20
C LEU A 90 -6.41 4.08 -6.09
#